data_AF-H5TSD4-F1
#
_entry.id   AF-H5TSD4-F1
#
_cell.length_a   1.000
_cell.length_b   1.000
_cell.length_c   1.000
_cell.angle_alpha   90.00
_cell.angle_beta   90.00
_cell.angle_gamma   90.00
#
_symmetry.space_group_name_H-M   'P 1'
#
loop_
_entity.id
_entity.type
_entity.pdbx_description
1 polymer ?
#
loop_
_entity_poly.entity_id
_entity_poly.type
_entity_poly.pdbx_seq_one_letter_code
_entity_poly.pdbx_strand_id
1 'polypeptide(L)'
;MTDSPQPTELVALDGGLFCMGSDRFYPEERPAHERRIGAFSIERHPVTNAQYAAFVAATGYVTVAEREIDPADFPGADPVSLVPGALVFTPTSGPVDLADWRQWWRWEPGASWKHPLGPRSDLVGYEDHPVTQIAYADAVAYADWIGRRLPTEAEWEFAARGGVAGHEYAWGDELHPDGEILANTWIGDFPYASDGWAGTSKIGSYPPNGFGLLDMIGNVWERTSNVFAPRHIPPGLSTVSPDGRQDLLAPTTSPRVRRVTKGGSHLCSPQYCRRYRPAARSPQSDDSATSHLGFRCAADSVAQP
;
A
#
# COMPACT_ATOMS: atom_id res chain seq x y z
N MET A 1 26.53 -15.59 -16.61
CA MET A 1 26.08 -14.25 -16.22
C MET A 1 24.58 -14.35 -16.06
N THR A 2 24.13 -14.63 -14.85
CA THR A 2 22.70 -14.66 -14.54
C THR A 2 22.23 -13.21 -14.49
N ASP A 3 21.32 -12.86 -15.40
CA ASP A 3 20.69 -11.55 -15.47
C ASP A 3 19.91 -11.35 -14.17
N SER A 4 20.44 -10.55 -13.24
CA SER A 4 19.73 -10.24 -12.00
C SER A 4 18.43 -9.52 -12.34
N PRO A 5 17.30 -9.82 -11.67
CA PRO A 5 16.03 -9.13 -11.89
C PRO A 5 16.23 -7.63 -11.85
N GLN A 6 15.97 -6.95 -12.96
CA GLN A 6 16.13 -5.51 -13.05
C GLN A 6 15.00 -4.80 -12.30
N PRO A 7 15.26 -3.61 -11.73
CA PRO A 7 14.20 -2.75 -11.23
C PRO A 7 13.18 -2.50 -12.34
N THR A 8 11.90 -2.37 -11.97
CA THR A 8 10.84 -2.13 -12.95
C THR A 8 11.08 -0.83 -13.72
N GLU A 9 10.54 -0.76 -14.93
CA GLU A 9 10.64 0.42 -15.76
C GLU A 9 9.96 1.63 -15.11
N LEU A 10 10.54 2.80 -15.35
CA LEU A 10 10.00 4.07 -14.90
C LEU A 10 9.15 4.69 -16.00
N VAL A 11 7.94 5.12 -15.64
CA VAL A 11 7.09 5.95 -16.47
C VAL A 11 7.30 7.40 -16.07
N ALA A 12 7.78 8.22 -17.00
CA ALA A 12 7.92 9.66 -16.81
C ALA A 12 6.55 10.34 -16.92
N LEU A 13 6.22 11.16 -15.92
CA LEU A 13 5.00 11.94 -15.85
C LEU A 13 5.36 13.42 -15.77
N ASP A 14 4.80 14.24 -16.64
CA ASP A 14 5.08 15.68 -16.70
C ASP A 14 4.59 16.46 -15.46
N GLY A 15 3.79 15.81 -14.62
CA GLY A 15 3.09 16.46 -13.52
C GLY A 15 1.97 17.38 -14.04
N GLY A 16 1.56 18.33 -13.21
CA GLY A 16 0.48 19.26 -13.54
C GLY A 16 -0.43 19.59 -12.37
N LEU A 17 -1.56 20.20 -12.68
CA LEU A 17 -2.65 20.42 -11.73
C LEU A 17 -3.61 19.22 -11.77
N PHE A 18 -4.03 18.75 -10.60
CA PHE A 18 -5.10 17.78 -10.49
C PHE A 18 -5.93 18.03 -9.22
N CYS A 19 -7.14 17.47 -9.20
CA CYS A 19 -7.96 17.45 -8.00
C CYS A 19 -7.57 16.24 -7.14
N MET A 20 -6.97 16.51 -5.98
CA MET A 20 -6.58 15.50 -4.99
C MET A 20 -7.69 15.30 -3.97
N GLY A 21 -7.92 14.05 -3.56
CA GLY A 21 -8.96 13.67 -2.60
C GLY A 21 -10.35 13.48 -3.23
N SER A 22 -11.36 13.38 -2.36
CA SER A 22 -12.77 13.24 -2.74
C SER A 22 -13.69 13.67 -1.60
N ASP A 23 -14.76 14.38 -1.94
CA ASP A 23 -15.80 14.78 -0.97
C ASP A 23 -16.91 13.74 -0.78
N ARG A 24 -16.88 12.62 -1.52
CA ARG A 24 -18.03 11.71 -1.64
C ARG A 24 -18.04 10.53 -0.67
N PHE A 25 -16.87 10.00 -0.29
CA PHE A 25 -16.75 8.71 0.40
C PHE A 25 -16.32 8.83 1.86
N TYR A 26 -15.01 8.74 2.12
CA TYR A 26 -14.50 8.70 3.49
C TYR A 26 -14.09 10.11 3.97
N PRO A 27 -14.30 10.45 5.27
CA PRO A 27 -13.93 11.77 5.80
C PRO A 27 -12.46 12.14 5.62
N GLU A 28 -11.55 11.16 5.64
CA GLU A 28 -10.11 11.37 5.47
C GLU A 28 -9.70 11.77 4.04
N GLU A 29 -10.53 11.47 3.04
CA GLU A 29 -10.34 11.89 1.64
C GLU A 29 -10.69 13.36 1.40
N ARG A 30 -11.26 14.03 2.41
CA ARG A 30 -11.71 15.42 2.32
C ARG A 30 -10.65 16.41 2.80
N PRO A 31 -10.72 17.67 2.36
CA PRO A 31 -11.53 18.13 1.23
C PRO A 31 -10.86 17.76 -0.10
N ALA A 32 -11.67 17.56 -1.14
CA ALA A 32 -11.16 17.59 -2.50
C ALA A 32 -10.57 18.98 -2.79
N HIS A 33 -9.35 19.04 -3.32
CA HIS A 33 -8.65 20.31 -3.53
C HIS A 33 -7.69 20.24 -4.72
N GLU A 34 -7.39 21.39 -5.30
CA GLU A 34 -6.40 21.49 -6.37
C GLU A 34 -4.99 21.31 -5.79
N ARG A 35 -4.19 20.44 -6.44
CA ARG A 35 -2.79 20.19 -6.10
C ARG A 35 -1.94 20.25 -7.36
N ARG A 36 -0.83 20.99 -7.29
CA ARG A 36 0.21 21.00 -8.32
C ARG A 36 1.30 19.99 -7.97
N ILE A 37 1.69 19.16 -8.94
CA ILE A 37 2.80 18.21 -8.85
C ILE A 37 3.79 18.54 -9.97
N GLY A 38 5.09 18.52 -9.65
CA GLY A 38 6.15 18.68 -10.66
C GLY A 38 6.34 17.39 -11.46
N ALA A 39 7.17 17.43 -12.51
CA ALA A 39 7.49 16.22 -13.25
C ALA A 39 8.25 15.22 -12.38
N PHE A 40 7.88 13.95 -12.45
CA PHE A 40 8.53 12.85 -11.73
C PHE A 40 8.42 11.56 -12.54
N SER A 41 9.15 10.53 -12.15
CA SER A 41 9.00 9.19 -12.70
C SER A 41 8.49 8.23 -11.64
N ILE A 42 7.66 7.28 -12.02
CA ILE A 42 7.13 6.25 -11.12
C ILE A 42 7.23 4.87 -11.73
N GLU A 43 7.47 3.88 -10.88
CA GLU A 43 7.52 2.47 -11.28
C GLU A 43 6.21 2.03 -11.91
N ARG A 44 6.32 1.36 -13.06
CA ARG A 44 5.15 0.93 -13.84
C ARG A 44 4.24 -0.01 -13.06
N HIS A 45 4.80 -0.85 -12.20
CA HIS A 45 4.08 -1.79 -11.37
C HIS A 45 4.69 -1.87 -9.95
N PRO A 46 3.97 -2.41 -8.95
CA PRO A 46 4.53 -2.72 -7.64
C PRO A 46 5.75 -3.63 -7.73
N VAL A 47 6.67 -3.49 -6.77
CA VAL A 47 7.87 -4.34 -6.68
C VAL A 47 7.45 -5.80 -6.56
N THR A 48 8.04 -6.66 -7.39
CA THR A 48 7.75 -8.10 -7.41
C THR A 48 8.56 -8.88 -6.38
N ASN A 49 8.11 -10.10 -6.06
CA ASN A 49 8.87 -11.04 -5.24
C ASN A 49 10.27 -11.32 -5.82
N ALA A 50 10.40 -11.50 -7.14
CA ALA A 50 11.69 -11.71 -7.79
C ALA A 50 12.65 -10.52 -7.60
N GLN A 51 12.14 -9.29 -7.77
CA GLN A 51 12.92 -8.07 -7.59
C GLN A 51 13.35 -7.88 -6.14
N TYR A 52 12.44 -8.12 -5.19
CA TYR A 52 12.75 -8.02 -3.76
C TYR A 52 13.74 -9.11 -3.31
N ALA A 53 13.63 -10.32 -3.87
CA ALA A 53 14.60 -11.39 -3.63
C ALA A 53 16.00 -11.01 -4.12
N ALA A 54 16.12 -10.32 -5.25
CA ALA A 54 17.41 -9.82 -5.74
C ALA A 54 18.03 -8.79 -4.78
N PHE A 55 17.21 -7.88 -4.23
CA PHE A 55 17.64 -6.94 -3.19
C PHE A 55 18.17 -7.65 -1.96
N VAL A 56 17.41 -8.60 -1.41
CA VAL A 56 17.81 -9.35 -0.21
C VAL A 56 19.06 -10.17 -0.48
N ALA A 57 19.17 -10.82 -1.64
CA ALA A 57 20.37 -11.57 -2.02
C ALA A 57 21.62 -10.69 -2.15
N ALA A 58 21.47 -9.46 -2.65
CA ALA A 58 22.58 -8.52 -2.83
C ALA A 58 23.05 -7.85 -1.53
N THR A 59 22.13 -7.64 -0.58
CA THR A 59 22.37 -6.80 0.61
C THR A 59 22.40 -7.57 1.92
N GLY A 60 21.86 -8.80 1.96
CA GLY A 60 21.63 -9.54 3.19
C GLY A 60 20.53 -8.92 4.07
N TYR A 61 19.65 -8.07 3.51
CA TYR A 61 18.63 -7.36 4.27
C TYR A 61 17.67 -8.31 4.97
N VAL A 62 17.39 -8.01 6.25
CA VAL A 62 16.42 -8.72 7.10
C VAL A 62 15.25 -7.78 7.33
N THR A 63 14.05 -8.16 6.90
CA THR A 63 12.86 -7.29 6.99
C THR A 63 12.39 -7.10 8.43
N VAL A 64 11.58 -6.06 8.69
CA VAL A 64 10.99 -5.81 10.01
C VAL A 64 10.23 -7.05 10.53
N ALA A 65 9.48 -7.72 9.66
CA ALA A 65 8.74 -8.94 10.02
C ALA A 65 9.65 -10.13 10.42
N GLU A 66 10.92 -10.12 10.00
CA GLU A 66 11.90 -11.17 10.32
C GLU A 66 12.73 -10.85 11.59
N ARG A 67 12.64 -9.63 12.14
CA ARG A 67 13.44 -9.18 13.29
C ARG A 67 12.78 -9.55 14.61
N GLU A 68 13.61 -9.71 15.64
CA GLU A 68 13.13 -9.83 17.03
C GLU A 68 12.35 -8.59 17.44
N ILE A 69 11.28 -8.80 18.20
CA ILE A 69 10.41 -7.73 18.68
C ILE A 69 10.87 -7.33 20.08
N ASP A 70 11.22 -6.06 20.28
CA ASP A 70 11.52 -5.53 21.61
C ASP A 70 10.21 -5.39 22.41
N PRO A 71 10.04 -6.11 23.55
CA PRO A 71 8.86 -5.96 24.39
C PRO A 71 8.65 -4.54 24.92
N ALA A 72 9.70 -3.73 25.02
CA ALA A 72 9.60 -2.33 25.44
C ALA A 72 8.77 -1.48 24.45
N ASP A 73 8.76 -1.85 23.16
CA ASP A 73 7.96 -1.14 22.16
C ASP A 73 6.46 -1.45 22.31
N PHE A 74 6.11 -2.62 22.85
CA PHE A 74 4.74 -3.14 22.92
C PHE A 74 4.26 -3.40 24.36
N PRO A 75 4.10 -2.36 25.19
CA PRO A 75 3.67 -2.52 26.57
C PRO A 75 2.25 -3.13 26.63
N GLY A 76 2.11 -4.26 27.33
CA GLY A 76 0.83 -4.96 27.50
C GLY A 76 0.51 -6.00 26.43
N ALA A 77 1.40 -6.21 25.44
CA ALA A 77 1.30 -7.37 24.56
C ALA A 77 1.60 -8.67 25.33
N ASP A 78 0.95 -9.76 24.93
CA ASP A 78 1.30 -11.10 25.43
C ASP A 78 2.73 -11.44 24.98
N PRO A 79 3.67 -11.72 25.91
CA PRO A 79 5.05 -12.06 25.55
C PRO A 79 5.17 -13.23 24.56
N VAL A 80 4.22 -14.16 24.55
CA VAL A 80 4.19 -15.28 23.59
C VAL A 80 3.93 -14.81 22.15
N SER A 81 3.29 -13.65 21.99
CA SER A 81 3.03 -13.03 20.67
C SER A 81 4.19 -12.15 20.18
N LEU A 82 5.20 -11.85 21.03
CA LEU A 82 6.34 -11.00 20.69
C LEU A 82 7.46 -11.81 20.02
N VAL A 83 7.11 -12.45 18.91
CA VAL A 83 8.03 -13.23 18.07
C VAL A 83 8.00 -12.68 16.65
N PRO A 84 9.08 -12.83 15.86
CA PRO A 84 9.08 -12.42 14.46
C PRO A 84 7.86 -12.99 13.72
N GLY A 85 7.21 -12.16 12.93
CA GLY A 85 5.95 -12.48 12.28
C GLY A 85 5.26 -11.24 11.72
N ALA A 86 4.05 -11.44 11.22
CA ALA A 86 3.25 -10.38 10.65
C ALA A 86 1.76 -10.72 10.68
N LEU A 87 0.91 -9.74 10.35
CA LEU A 87 -0.52 -9.97 10.24
C LEU A 87 -0.86 -10.66 8.91
N VAL A 88 -1.57 -11.78 8.99
CA VAL A 88 -2.02 -12.58 7.86
C VAL A 88 -3.55 -12.62 7.82
N PHE A 89 -4.11 -12.40 6.63
CA PHE A 89 -5.54 -12.58 6.41
C PHE A 89 -5.87 -14.07 6.41
N THR A 90 -6.85 -14.46 7.21
CA THR A 90 -7.36 -15.82 7.32
C THR A 90 -8.87 -15.77 7.08
N PRO A 91 -9.38 -16.33 5.96
CA PRO A 91 -10.82 -16.36 5.70
C PRO A 91 -11.59 -16.99 6.85
N THR A 92 -12.80 -16.50 7.11
CA THR A 92 -13.71 -17.11 8.10
C THR A 92 -14.47 -18.28 7.47
N SER A 93 -15.04 -19.17 8.29
CA SER A 93 -15.85 -20.29 7.79
C SER A 93 -17.26 -19.88 7.32
N GLY A 94 -17.61 -18.60 7.44
CA GLY A 94 -18.91 -18.06 7.11
C GLY A 94 -19.03 -16.58 7.52
N PRO A 95 -20.25 -16.01 7.47
CA PRO A 95 -20.51 -14.62 7.84
C PRO A 95 -20.11 -14.31 9.29
N VAL A 96 -19.55 -13.12 9.50
CA VAL A 96 -19.11 -12.61 10.80
C VAL A 96 -19.43 -11.12 10.93
N ASP A 97 -19.35 -10.58 12.16
CA ASP A 97 -19.44 -9.13 12.38
C ASP A 97 -18.26 -8.39 11.74
N LEU A 98 -18.56 -7.59 10.70
CA LEU A 98 -17.58 -6.83 9.94
C LEU A 98 -16.97 -5.65 10.73
N ALA A 99 -17.51 -5.29 11.91
CA ALA A 99 -16.89 -4.32 12.79
C ALA A 99 -15.65 -4.88 13.53
N ASP A 100 -15.56 -6.21 13.67
CA ASP A 100 -14.47 -6.88 14.37
C ASP A 100 -13.48 -7.55 13.40
N TRP A 101 -12.52 -6.73 12.94
CA TRP A 101 -11.48 -7.16 12.00
C TRP A 101 -10.56 -8.27 12.51
N ARG A 102 -10.51 -8.51 13.83
CA ARG A 102 -9.68 -9.56 14.44
C ARG A 102 -10.20 -10.96 14.11
N GLN A 103 -11.41 -11.08 13.58
CA GLN A 103 -11.98 -12.36 13.17
C GLN A 103 -11.30 -12.96 11.94
N TRP A 104 -10.72 -12.12 11.07
CA TRP A 104 -10.04 -12.55 9.84
C TRP A 104 -8.59 -12.07 9.73
N TRP A 105 -8.07 -11.30 10.69
CA TRP A 105 -6.64 -10.98 10.77
C TRP A 105 -6.02 -11.64 11.98
N ARG A 106 -4.90 -12.32 11.77
CA ARG A 106 -4.18 -13.02 12.84
C ARG A 106 -2.71 -12.68 12.78
N TRP A 107 -2.10 -12.55 13.95
CA TRP A 107 -0.65 -12.58 14.05
C TRP A 107 -0.16 -13.98 13.74
N GLU A 108 0.68 -14.12 12.71
CA GLU A 108 1.24 -15.39 12.28
C GLU A 108 2.76 -15.37 12.51
N PRO A 109 3.26 -16.08 13.54
CA PRO A 109 4.69 -16.24 13.77
C PRO A 109 5.41 -16.79 12.54
N GLY A 110 6.51 -16.14 12.16
CA GLY A 110 7.31 -16.48 10.99
C GLY A 110 6.71 -16.07 9.64
N ALA A 111 5.56 -15.40 9.61
CA ALA A 111 5.09 -14.75 8.39
C ALA A 111 6.01 -13.58 8.02
N SER A 112 6.46 -13.55 6.77
CA SER A 112 7.36 -12.54 6.22
C SER A 112 7.24 -12.50 4.70
N TRP A 113 8.01 -11.66 4.02
CA TRP A 113 7.97 -11.59 2.56
C TRP A 113 8.31 -12.92 1.86
N LYS A 114 9.15 -13.79 2.47
CA LYS A 114 9.49 -15.13 1.96
C LYS A 114 8.39 -16.17 2.20
N HIS A 115 7.60 -15.95 3.24
CA HIS A 115 6.59 -16.85 3.76
C HIS A 115 5.32 -16.04 4.05
N PRO A 116 4.65 -15.48 3.02
CA PRO A 116 3.64 -14.42 3.18
C PRO A 116 2.41 -14.84 3.99
N LEU A 117 2.13 -16.15 4.07
CA LEU A 117 1.02 -16.73 4.83
C LEU A 117 1.50 -17.56 6.03
N GLY A 118 2.76 -17.38 6.46
CA GLY A 118 3.38 -18.14 7.54
C GLY A 118 4.32 -19.25 7.06
N PRO A 119 4.98 -19.99 7.99
CA PRO A 119 6.15 -20.83 7.71
C PRO A 119 5.95 -21.98 6.70
N ARG A 120 4.70 -22.31 6.37
CA ARG A 120 4.35 -23.36 5.40
C ARG A 120 4.09 -22.82 3.99
N SER A 121 4.06 -21.51 3.81
CA SER A 121 3.94 -20.87 2.50
C SER A 121 5.32 -20.62 1.91
N ASP A 122 5.44 -20.49 0.59
CA ASP A 122 6.66 -20.07 -0.09
C ASP A 122 6.31 -19.18 -1.29
N LEU A 123 7.31 -18.82 -2.09
CA LEU A 123 7.17 -17.96 -3.26
C LEU A 123 7.23 -18.73 -4.59
N VAL A 124 7.21 -20.07 -4.57
CA VAL A 124 7.34 -20.87 -5.80
C VAL A 124 6.11 -20.65 -6.68
N GLY A 125 6.31 -20.12 -7.89
CA GLY A 125 5.23 -19.73 -8.80
C GLY A 125 4.60 -18.36 -8.51
N TYR A 126 5.12 -17.62 -7.53
CA TYR A 126 4.69 -16.26 -7.16
C TYR A 126 5.77 -15.21 -7.44
N GLU A 127 6.76 -15.51 -8.27
CA GLU A 127 7.91 -14.64 -8.54
C GLU A 127 7.48 -13.28 -9.14
N ASP A 128 6.47 -13.31 -10.02
CA ASP A 128 5.90 -12.14 -10.71
C ASP A 128 4.70 -11.52 -9.96
N HIS A 129 4.44 -11.94 -8.72
CA HIS A 129 3.45 -11.32 -7.85
C HIS A 129 4.09 -10.15 -7.08
N PRO A 130 3.30 -9.16 -6.64
CA PRO A 130 3.81 -8.09 -5.80
C PRO A 130 4.34 -8.67 -4.48
N VAL A 131 5.47 -8.15 -4.02
CA VAL A 131 5.99 -8.48 -2.69
C VAL A 131 5.05 -7.93 -1.62
N THR A 132 4.81 -8.74 -0.58
CA THR A 132 3.95 -8.38 0.56
C THR A 132 4.69 -8.54 1.88
N GLN A 133 4.03 -8.27 3.01
CA GLN A 133 4.64 -8.26 4.34
C GLN A 133 5.77 -7.23 4.45
N ILE A 134 5.59 -6.07 3.81
CA ILE A 134 6.60 -5.01 3.75
C ILE A 134 6.24 -3.86 4.71
N ALA A 135 7.10 -3.64 5.72
CA ALA A 135 7.04 -2.47 6.57
C ALA A 135 7.62 -1.23 5.85
N TYR A 136 7.44 -0.03 6.44
CA TYR A 136 7.91 1.19 5.79
C TYR A 136 9.44 1.21 5.60
N ALA A 137 10.19 0.80 6.62
CA ALA A 137 11.66 0.76 6.55
C ALA A 137 12.19 -0.26 5.52
N ASP A 138 11.43 -1.33 5.28
CA ASP A 138 11.74 -2.35 4.28
C ASP A 138 11.62 -1.78 2.87
N ALA A 139 10.51 -1.07 2.60
CA ALA A 139 10.26 -0.42 1.33
C ALA A 139 11.27 0.70 1.02
N VAL A 140 11.64 1.51 2.03
CA VAL A 140 12.67 2.55 1.90
C VAL A 140 14.03 1.94 1.61
N ALA A 141 14.44 0.89 2.32
CA ALA A 141 15.73 0.25 2.10
C ALA A 141 15.87 -0.33 0.68
N TYR A 142 14.80 -0.92 0.15
CA TYR A 142 14.78 -1.37 -1.25
C TYR A 142 14.90 -0.19 -2.22
N ALA A 143 14.10 0.87 -2.02
CA ALA A 143 14.11 2.04 -2.88
C ALA A 143 15.50 2.70 -2.92
N ASP A 144 16.14 2.87 -1.76
CA ASP A 144 17.48 3.42 -1.64
C ASP A 144 18.53 2.55 -2.36
N TRP A 145 18.42 1.22 -2.25
CA TRP A 145 19.33 0.28 -2.92
C TRP A 145 19.32 0.43 -4.45
N ILE A 146 18.15 0.70 -5.04
CA ILE A 146 18.03 0.93 -6.49
C ILE A 146 18.17 2.40 -6.89
N GLY A 147 18.54 3.29 -5.96
CA GLY A 147 18.69 4.72 -6.22
C GLY A 147 17.38 5.45 -6.53
N ARG A 148 16.28 5.01 -5.91
CA ARG A 148 14.92 5.58 -6.03
C ARG A 148 14.42 6.02 -4.65
N ARG A 149 13.15 6.41 -4.57
CA ARG A 149 12.44 6.76 -3.33
C ARG A 149 11.02 6.20 -3.36
N LEU A 150 10.30 6.27 -2.25
CA LEU A 150 8.86 6.07 -2.27
C LEU A 150 8.14 7.28 -2.89
N PRO A 151 7.02 7.09 -3.61
CA PRO A 151 6.19 8.19 -4.05
C PRO A 151 5.60 8.91 -2.84
N THR A 152 5.38 10.22 -2.98
CA THR A 152 4.47 10.94 -2.09
C THR A 152 3.04 10.48 -2.35
N GLU A 153 2.15 10.67 -1.38
CA GLU A 153 0.72 10.41 -1.53
C GLU A 153 0.14 11.12 -2.76
N ALA A 154 0.56 12.37 -2.99
CA ALA A 154 0.04 13.19 -4.08
C ALA A 154 0.56 12.74 -5.44
N GLU A 155 1.84 12.37 -5.55
CA GLU A 155 2.39 11.74 -6.76
C GLU A 155 1.69 10.42 -7.07
N TRP A 156 1.49 9.58 -6.05
CA TRP A 156 0.80 8.30 -6.21
C TRP A 156 -0.63 8.50 -6.72
N GLU A 157 -1.39 9.43 -6.13
CA GLU A 157 -2.78 9.67 -6.55
C GLU A 157 -2.86 10.29 -7.94
N PHE A 158 -1.98 11.24 -8.26
CA PHE A 158 -1.86 11.79 -9.60
C PHE A 158 -1.62 10.69 -10.63
N ALA A 159 -0.65 9.80 -10.34
CA ALA A 159 -0.31 8.66 -11.17
C ALA A 159 -1.48 7.68 -11.31
N ALA A 160 -2.18 7.37 -10.21
CA ALA A 160 -3.30 6.43 -10.18
C ALA A 160 -4.50 6.91 -11.02
N ARG A 161 -4.74 8.23 -11.04
CA ARG A 161 -5.79 8.84 -11.86
C ARG A 161 -5.55 8.73 -13.37
N GLY A 162 -4.34 8.39 -13.82
CA GLY A 162 -4.09 8.01 -15.21
C GLY A 162 -4.46 9.07 -16.25
N GLY A 163 -4.41 10.36 -15.89
CA GLY A 163 -4.74 11.46 -16.79
C GLY A 163 -6.23 11.77 -16.93
N VAL A 164 -7.11 11.05 -16.23
CA VAL A 164 -8.54 11.37 -16.21
C VAL A 164 -8.96 12.13 -14.95
N ALA A 165 -9.74 13.19 -15.14
CA ALA A 165 -10.19 14.07 -14.06
C ALA A 165 -11.63 13.71 -13.64
N GLY A 166 -11.87 13.69 -12.32
CA GLY A 166 -13.21 13.62 -11.75
C GLY A 166 -13.86 12.24 -11.66
N HIS A 167 -13.24 11.20 -12.20
CA HIS A 167 -13.73 9.83 -12.09
C HIS A 167 -13.43 9.17 -10.74
N GLU A 168 -14.28 8.22 -10.37
CA GLU A 168 -14.16 7.43 -9.14
C GLU A 168 -13.00 6.42 -9.18
N TYR A 169 -12.77 5.77 -10.32
CA TYR A 169 -11.72 4.79 -10.58
C TYR A 169 -10.76 5.26 -11.69
N ALA A 170 -9.65 4.55 -11.87
CA ALA A 170 -8.63 4.90 -12.86
C ALA A 170 -9.11 4.79 -14.33
N TRP A 171 -10.23 4.10 -14.54
CA TRP A 171 -10.83 3.84 -15.86
C TRP A 171 -12.24 4.42 -16.03
N GLY A 172 -12.81 5.08 -15.02
CA GLY A 172 -14.17 5.62 -15.09
C GLY A 172 -14.90 5.61 -13.74
N ASP A 173 -16.23 5.70 -13.79
CA ASP A 173 -17.08 5.78 -12.59
C ASP A 173 -17.71 4.44 -12.17
N GLU A 174 -17.59 3.41 -13.02
CA GLU A 174 -18.07 2.06 -12.74
C GLU A 174 -16.92 1.13 -12.38
N LEU A 175 -17.09 0.32 -11.33
CA LEU A 175 -16.06 -0.63 -10.88
C LEU A 175 -15.86 -1.76 -11.90
N HIS A 176 -16.96 -2.24 -12.49
CA HIS A 176 -17.00 -3.32 -13.47
C HIS A 176 -17.74 -2.87 -14.74
N PRO A 177 -17.14 -1.98 -15.55
CA PRO A 177 -17.79 -1.52 -16.77
C PRO A 177 -18.05 -2.72 -17.69
N ASP A 178 -19.29 -2.83 -18.19
CA ASP A 178 -19.76 -3.97 -18.99
C ASP A 178 -19.59 -5.35 -18.31
N GLY A 179 -19.44 -5.38 -16.97
CA GLY A 179 -19.18 -6.59 -16.20
C GLY A 179 -17.72 -7.04 -16.16
N GLU A 180 -16.80 -6.28 -16.76
CA GLU A 180 -15.37 -6.62 -16.81
C GLU A 180 -14.67 -6.38 -15.47
N ILE A 181 -13.81 -7.31 -15.05
CA ILE A 181 -12.98 -7.15 -13.85
C ILE A 181 -11.67 -6.47 -14.26
N LEU A 182 -11.47 -5.23 -13.82
CA LEU A 182 -10.32 -4.40 -14.21
C LEU A 182 -9.27 -4.23 -13.11
N ALA A 183 -9.47 -4.85 -11.95
CA ALA A 183 -8.51 -4.86 -10.85
C ALA A 183 -8.74 -6.07 -9.94
N ASN A 184 -7.65 -6.51 -9.29
CA ASN A 184 -7.74 -7.54 -8.27
C ASN A 184 -8.33 -6.97 -6.98
N THR A 185 -9.61 -7.23 -6.74
CA THR A 185 -10.36 -6.86 -5.53
C THR A 185 -11.18 -8.07 -5.07
N TRP A 186 -11.80 -8.00 -3.89
CA TRP A 186 -12.63 -9.09 -3.41
C TRP A 186 -13.97 -9.12 -4.15
N ILE A 187 -14.25 -10.24 -4.81
CA ILE A 187 -15.51 -10.48 -5.54
C ILE A 187 -16.26 -11.57 -4.80
N GLY A 188 -17.47 -11.29 -4.32
CA GLY A 188 -18.26 -12.23 -3.52
C GLY A 188 -18.43 -11.75 -2.07
N ASP A 189 -18.65 -12.69 -1.16
CA ASP A 189 -19.00 -12.41 0.24
C ASP A 189 -17.77 -12.36 1.15
N PHE A 190 -17.44 -11.16 1.58
CA PHE A 190 -16.32 -10.94 2.49
C PHE A 190 -16.71 -11.33 3.92
N PRO A 191 -15.85 -11.98 4.73
CA PRO A 191 -14.47 -12.43 4.46
C PRO A 191 -14.33 -13.94 4.21
N TYR A 192 -15.36 -14.63 3.69
CA TYR A 192 -15.40 -16.11 3.66
C TYR A 192 -15.54 -16.74 2.28
N ALA A 193 -16.01 -16.01 1.26
CA ALA A 193 -16.16 -16.52 -0.10
C ALA A 193 -15.73 -15.47 -1.13
N SER A 194 -14.71 -15.79 -1.92
CA SER A 194 -14.24 -14.96 -3.04
C SER A 194 -14.30 -15.77 -4.35
N ASP A 195 -14.93 -15.20 -5.37
CA ASP A 195 -14.96 -15.67 -6.75
C ASP A 195 -13.79 -15.11 -7.58
N GLY A 196 -13.01 -14.20 -7.00
CA GLY A 196 -11.81 -13.60 -7.60
C GLY A 196 -10.52 -14.37 -7.26
N TRP A 197 -9.40 -13.66 -7.27
CA TRP A 197 -8.14 -14.24 -6.78
C TRP A 197 -8.23 -14.47 -5.26
N ALA A 198 -7.73 -15.62 -4.81
CA ALA A 198 -7.65 -15.94 -3.38
C ALA A 198 -6.60 -15.08 -2.63
N GLY A 199 -5.75 -14.35 -3.37
CA GLY A 199 -4.65 -13.55 -2.85
C GLY A 199 -4.21 -12.51 -3.88
N THR A 200 -2.91 -12.23 -3.93
CA THR A 200 -2.36 -11.38 -4.98
C THR A 200 -2.49 -12.02 -6.37
N SER A 201 -2.57 -11.19 -7.39
CA SER A 201 -2.51 -11.59 -8.80
C SER A 201 -1.14 -11.27 -9.35
N LYS A 202 -0.71 -12.02 -10.38
CA LYS A 202 0.49 -11.69 -11.15
C LYS A 202 0.39 -10.28 -11.70
N ILE A 203 1.49 -9.52 -11.63
CA ILE A 203 1.56 -8.18 -12.22
C ILE A 203 1.15 -8.23 -13.70
N GLY A 204 0.29 -7.30 -14.11
CA GLY A 204 -0.19 -7.21 -15.49
C GLY A 204 -1.32 -8.17 -15.84
N SER A 205 -1.95 -8.80 -14.84
CA SER A 205 -3.21 -9.55 -15.04
C SER A 205 -4.36 -8.65 -15.50
N TYR A 206 -4.26 -7.33 -15.23
CA TYR A 206 -5.25 -6.31 -15.58
C TYR A 206 -4.60 -5.20 -16.43
N PRO A 207 -5.39 -4.47 -17.25
CA PRO A 207 -4.86 -3.45 -18.14
C PRO A 207 -4.25 -2.26 -17.38
N PRO A 208 -3.25 -1.57 -17.98
CA PRO A 208 -2.72 -0.35 -17.40
C PRO A 208 -3.73 0.81 -17.46
N ASN A 209 -3.57 1.80 -16.58
CA ASN A 209 -4.31 3.05 -16.66
C ASN A 209 -3.81 3.95 -17.81
N GLY A 210 -4.39 5.15 -17.97
CA GLY A 210 -4.04 6.07 -19.06
C GLY A 210 -2.59 6.58 -19.08
N PHE A 211 -1.81 6.36 -18.00
CA PHE A 211 -0.37 6.62 -17.97
C PHE A 211 0.49 5.36 -18.20
N GLY A 212 -0.11 4.21 -18.48
CA GLY A 212 0.63 2.96 -18.67
C GLY A 212 0.95 2.21 -17.38
N LEU A 213 0.46 2.67 -16.22
CA LEU A 213 0.74 2.08 -14.92
C LEU A 213 -0.20 0.91 -14.61
N LEU A 214 0.36 -0.18 -14.11
CA LEU A 214 -0.34 -1.40 -13.74
C LEU A 214 -0.64 -1.42 -12.24
N ASP A 215 -1.73 -2.10 -11.87
CA ASP A 215 -2.13 -2.39 -10.49
C ASP A 215 -2.15 -1.16 -9.56
N MET A 216 -2.48 0.03 -10.10
CA MET A 216 -2.69 1.23 -9.27
C MET A 216 -3.93 1.10 -8.37
N ILE A 217 -4.83 0.17 -8.68
CA ILE A 217 -6.06 -0.10 -7.92
C ILE A 217 -6.10 -1.60 -7.61
N GLY A 218 -6.31 -1.95 -6.34
CA GLY A 218 -6.37 -3.34 -5.89
C GLY A 218 -5.00 -4.02 -5.85
N ASN A 219 -5.01 -5.35 -5.92
CA ASN A 219 -3.86 -6.26 -5.74
C ASN A 219 -3.22 -6.13 -4.35
N VAL A 220 -2.42 -5.09 -4.10
CA VAL A 220 -1.82 -4.79 -2.80
C VAL A 220 -1.95 -3.31 -2.47
N TRP A 221 -2.09 -3.01 -1.17
CA TRP A 221 -1.87 -1.67 -0.67
C TRP A 221 -0.44 -1.25 -0.95
N GLU A 222 -0.23 0.04 -1.20
CA GLU A 222 1.10 0.58 -1.49
C GLU A 222 1.54 1.63 -0.47
N ARG A 223 2.76 1.47 0.05
CA ARG A 223 3.43 2.43 0.93
C ARG A 223 3.72 3.75 0.18
N THR A 224 3.47 4.87 0.85
CA THR A 224 3.91 6.21 0.42
C THR A 224 4.74 6.88 1.51
N SER A 225 5.46 7.94 1.17
CA SER A 225 6.36 8.63 2.10
C SER A 225 5.64 9.52 3.13
N ASN A 226 4.39 9.91 2.88
CA ASN A 226 3.68 10.90 3.70
C ASN A 226 3.20 10.34 5.05
N VAL A 227 3.39 11.11 6.11
CA VAL A 227 2.71 10.89 7.39
C VAL A 227 1.21 11.12 7.21
N PHE A 228 0.39 10.24 7.78
CA PHE A 228 -1.06 10.31 7.68
C PHE A 228 -1.62 11.45 8.53
N ALA A 229 -2.40 12.31 7.90
CA ALA A 229 -3.28 13.26 8.59
C ALA A 229 -4.74 12.79 8.47
N PRO A 230 -5.60 13.05 9.48
CA PRO A 230 -7.01 12.63 9.44
C PRO A 230 -7.84 13.22 8.28
N ARG A 231 -7.32 14.24 7.58
CA ARG A 231 -7.91 14.93 6.43
C ARG A 231 -6.79 15.47 5.54
N HIS A 232 -7.08 15.77 4.28
CA HIS A 232 -6.15 16.54 3.46
C HIS A 232 -5.98 17.96 3.99
N ILE A 233 -4.76 18.49 3.84
CA ILE A 233 -4.42 19.87 4.13
C ILE A 233 -4.16 20.55 2.79
N PRO A 234 -5.09 21.38 2.29
CA PRO A 234 -4.93 22.06 1.02
C PRO A 234 -3.68 22.97 1.00
N PRO A 235 -3.01 23.14 -0.16
CA PRO A 235 -1.91 24.09 -0.31
C PRO A 235 -2.30 25.50 0.18
N GLY A 236 -1.41 26.15 0.92
CA GLY A 236 -1.63 27.50 1.43
C GLY A 236 -2.48 27.58 2.70
N LEU A 237 -3.04 26.46 3.17
CA LEU A 237 -3.65 26.37 4.50
C LEU A 237 -2.65 25.77 5.47
N SER A 238 -2.22 26.57 6.44
CA SER A 238 -1.63 26.04 7.66
C SER A 238 -2.76 25.61 8.57
N THR A 239 -2.81 24.33 8.92
CA THR A 239 -3.54 23.93 10.12
C THR A 239 -2.93 24.68 11.30
N VAL A 240 -3.74 25.15 12.24
CA VAL A 240 -3.22 25.66 13.51
C VAL A 240 -2.31 24.57 14.07
N SER A 241 -1.04 24.91 14.36
CA SER A 241 -0.10 23.99 14.97
C SER A 241 -0.78 23.26 16.12
N PRO A 242 -0.69 21.92 16.20
CA PRO A 242 -1.05 21.21 17.42
C PRO A 242 -0.34 21.84 18.62
N ASP A 243 0.88 22.33 18.42
CA ASP A 243 1.74 23.07 19.35
C ASP A 243 1.13 24.38 19.87
N GLY A 244 0.10 24.93 19.20
CA GLY A 244 -0.66 26.09 19.69
C GLY A 244 -1.64 25.74 20.82
N ARG A 245 -1.88 24.45 21.07
CA ARG A 245 -2.63 23.91 22.21
C ARG A 245 -1.93 22.65 22.71
N GLN A 246 -1.22 22.77 23.82
CA GLN A 246 -0.56 21.64 24.49
C GLN A 246 -1.51 20.45 24.58
N ASP A 247 -1.20 19.36 23.88
CA ASP A 247 -1.95 18.10 23.99
C ASP A 247 -1.65 17.51 25.36
N LEU A 248 -2.59 17.69 26.29
CA LEU A 248 -2.48 17.22 27.67
C LEU A 248 -2.46 15.69 27.79
N LEU A 249 -2.63 14.95 26.68
CA LEU A 249 -2.60 13.48 26.62
C LEU A 249 -1.37 12.91 25.88
N ALA A 250 -0.57 13.76 25.20
CA ALA A 250 0.63 13.34 24.47
C ALA A 250 1.68 12.53 25.28
N PRO A 251 1.85 12.70 26.60
CA PRO A 251 2.84 11.90 27.36
C PRO A 251 2.46 10.43 27.54
N THR A 252 1.25 10.00 27.13
CA THR A 252 0.72 8.65 27.42
C THR A 252 0.77 7.70 26.23
N THR A 253 1.19 8.15 25.05
CA THR A 253 1.30 7.32 23.85
C THR A 253 2.61 7.62 23.14
N SER A 254 3.49 6.63 22.94
CA SER A 254 4.49 6.74 21.88
C SER A 254 3.70 6.91 20.56
N PRO A 255 3.79 8.04 19.84
CA PRO A 255 3.07 8.18 18.60
C PRO A 255 3.79 7.30 17.57
N ARG A 256 3.37 6.04 17.45
CA ARG A 256 3.76 5.22 16.31
C ARG A 256 3.37 5.99 15.06
N VAL A 257 4.37 6.48 14.32
CA VAL A 257 4.14 7.23 13.09
C VAL A 257 3.31 6.33 12.17
N ARG A 258 2.17 6.86 11.72
CA ARG A 258 1.34 6.22 10.71
C ARG A 258 1.55 6.94 9.41
N ARG A 259 1.88 6.21 8.36
CA ARG A 259 2.01 6.73 7.01
C ARG A 259 0.82 6.35 6.15
N VAL A 260 0.65 7.13 5.10
CA VAL A 260 -0.42 6.92 4.14
C VAL A 260 -0.10 5.69 3.30
N THR A 261 -1.06 4.78 3.21
CA THR A 261 -1.13 3.75 2.16
C THR A 261 -2.25 4.08 1.18
N LYS A 262 -2.07 3.67 -0.07
CA LYS A 262 -2.97 3.95 -1.20
C LYS A 262 -3.28 2.67 -2.00
N GLY A 263 -4.33 2.72 -2.82
CA GLY A 263 -4.65 1.69 -3.81
C GLY A 263 -5.67 0.64 -3.41
N GLY A 264 -5.84 0.34 -2.12
CA GLY A 264 -6.62 -0.83 -1.72
C GLY A 264 -5.86 -2.12 -2.00
N SER A 265 -6.50 -3.28 -1.81
CA SER A 265 -5.89 -4.58 -2.10
C SER A 265 -6.92 -5.59 -2.60
N HIS A 266 -6.46 -6.80 -2.91
CA HIS A 266 -7.31 -7.95 -3.24
C HIS A 266 -8.34 -8.31 -2.15
N LEU A 267 -8.20 -7.78 -0.92
CA LEU A 267 -9.16 -7.97 0.18
C LEU A 267 -10.21 -6.86 0.28
N CYS A 268 -10.12 -5.82 -0.54
CA CYS A 268 -11.10 -4.74 -0.51
C CYS A 268 -12.38 -5.16 -1.25
N SER A 269 -13.53 -5.06 -0.57
CA SER A 269 -14.86 -5.45 -1.05
C SER A 269 -15.84 -4.26 -0.98
N PRO A 270 -16.81 -4.15 -1.91
CA PRO A 270 -17.91 -3.18 -1.79
C PRO A 270 -18.68 -3.23 -0.47
N GLN A 271 -18.69 -4.39 0.21
CA GLN A 271 -19.41 -4.64 1.47
C GLN A 271 -18.67 -4.09 2.70
N TYR A 272 -17.34 -3.98 2.65
CA TYR A 272 -16.51 -3.68 3.82
C TYR A 272 -15.52 -2.53 3.60
N CYS A 273 -14.81 -2.54 2.47
CA CYS A 273 -13.71 -1.61 2.22
C CYS A 273 -13.68 -1.21 0.75
N ARG A 274 -14.17 0.02 0.44
CA ARG A 274 -14.15 0.63 -0.89
C ARG A 274 -12.93 1.51 -1.10
N ARG A 275 -11.76 1.05 -0.64
CA ARG A 275 -10.51 1.82 -0.76
C ARG A 275 -9.69 1.49 -2.02
N TYR A 276 -10.25 0.70 -2.93
CA TYR A 276 -9.75 0.51 -4.31
C TYR A 276 -10.08 1.71 -5.23
N ARG A 277 -9.90 2.94 -4.75
CA ARG A 277 -10.11 4.18 -5.51
C ARG A 277 -8.87 5.06 -5.41
N PRO A 278 -8.48 5.81 -6.46
CA PRO A 278 -7.32 6.69 -6.39
C PRO A 278 -7.34 7.67 -5.21
N ALA A 279 -8.50 8.25 -4.92
CA ALA A 279 -8.69 9.18 -3.81
C ALA A 279 -8.59 8.52 -2.42
N ALA A 280 -8.86 7.21 -2.33
CA ALA A 280 -8.89 6.53 -1.05
C ALA A 280 -7.51 6.45 -0.42
N ARG A 281 -7.49 6.46 0.90
CA ARG A 281 -6.27 6.46 1.72
C ARG A 281 -6.54 5.73 3.04
N SER A 282 -5.49 5.15 3.61
CA SER A 282 -5.55 4.52 4.92
C SER A 282 -4.28 4.83 5.72
N PRO A 283 -4.37 4.98 7.05
CA PRO A 283 -3.19 5.01 7.90
C PRO A 283 -2.66 3.58 8.10
N GLN A 284 -1.34 3.41 7.99
CA GLN A 284 -0.64 2.20 8.41
C GLN A 284 0.57 2.58 9.26
N SER A 285 0.80 1.90 10.39
CA SER A 285 2.02 2.15 11.18
C SER A 285 3.27 1.76 10.41
N ASP A 286 4.38 2.45 10.69
CA ASP A 286 5.66 2.27 9.98
C ASP A 286 6.23 0.85 10.15
N ASP A 287 5.94 0.20 11.27
CA ASP A 287 6.39 -1.13 11.65
C ASP A 287 5.46 -2.28 11.22
N SER A 288 4.26 -1.98 10.72
CA SER A 288 3.32 -3.04 10.32
C SER A 288 3.71 -3.69 8.99
N ALA A 289 3.81 -5.01 8.99
CA ALA A 289 3.77 -5.84 7.79
C ALA A 289 2.42 -6.57 7.72
N THR A 290 1.80 -6.62 6.54
CA THR A 290 0.58 -7.41 6.32
C THR A 290 0.60 -8.15 4.98
N SER A 291 -0.11 -9.27 4.90
CA SER A 291 -0.22 -10.13 3.69
C SER A 291 -0.82 -9.46 2.45
N HIS A 292 -1.23 -8.19 2.53
CA HIS A 292 -1.80 -7.43 1.41
C HIS A 292 -1.10 -6.08 1.18
N LEU A 293 0.05 -5.84 1.79
CA LEU A 293 0.75 -4.55 1.78
C LEU A 293 2.13 -4.70 1.15
N GLY A 294 2.31 -3.99 0.03
CA GLY A 294 3.55 -3.87 -0.72
C GLY A 294 3.86 -2.40 -1.01
N PHE A 295 4.55 -2.14 -2.12
CA PHE A 295 4.95 -0.79 -2.54
C PHE A 295 5.41 -0.75 -4.00
N ARG A 296 5.51 0.46 -4.52
CA ARG A 296 6.25 0.81 -5.74
C ARG A 296 7.14 2.01 -5.47
N CYS A 297 8.19 2.20 -6.27
CA CYS A 297 9.10 3.33 -6.13
C CYS A 297 8.78 4.45 -7.13
N ALA A 298 9.36 5.62 -6.86
CA ALA A 298 9.39 6.78 -7.72
C ALA A 298 10.80 7.35 -7.78
N ALA A 299 11.07 8.20 -8.75
CA ALA A 299 12.31 8.93 -8.91
C ALA A 299 12.00 10.37 -9.31
N ASP A 300 12.84 11.29 -8.86
CA ASP A 300 12.76 12.68 -9.33
C ASP A 300 13.16 12.74 -10.80
N SER A 301 12.53 13.64 -11.56
CA SER A 301 12.96 13.88 -12.93
C SER A 301 14.36 14.50 -12.91
N VAL A 302 15.29 13.91 -13.67
CA VAL A 302 16.57 14.58 -13.93
C VAL A 302 16.25 15.82 -14.75
N ALA A 303 16.54 17.00 -14.22
CA ALA A 303 16.42 18.23 -14.99
C ALA A 303 17.22 18.06 -16.29
N GLN A 304 16.55 18.18 -17.44
CA GLN A 304 17.27 18.28 -18.70
C GLN A 304 18.12 19.56 -18.62
N PRO A 305 19.45 19.48 -18.85
CA PRO A 305 20.34 20.63 -18.80
C PRO A 305 19.99 21.70 -19.84
#